data_AF-A0A1Q4A6J9-F1
#
_entry.id   AF-A0A1Q4A6J9-F1
#
_cell.length_a   1.000
_cell.length_b   1.000
_cell.length_c   1.000
_cell.angle_alpha   90.00
_cell.angle_beta   90.00
_cell.angle_gamma   90.00
#
_symmetry.space_group_name_H-M   'P 1'
#
loop_
_entity.id
_entity.type
_entity.pdbx_description
1 polymer ?
#
loop_
_entity_poly.entity_id
_entity_poly.type
_entity_poly.pdbx_seq_one_letter_code
_entity_poly.pdbx_strand_id
1 'polypeptide(L)'
;MRAARIAAVGVLGAAAAVLVACSPPVSAPTASPHPTGGVRVTPGSPAPTPTPSDTATTPPPAGGGGTASGYPWHRDIVSTTFWVGEIFDPGADDGSQELSTYDSDWLGSYGGCDGVVAGGGCRTEARTAANDYFPTSMTPRENPFYLDLPYDDVNDPTGFAQRDAVVPWAGQEPYRSHRGDHNFSYLKNRWVQLVRGDRVCYGQIEDAGPGEYHDARYVFGADDARPVNTRYGGAGMDVSPALTGCLGFPELDGIAPGVSWRFVEASEVPAGPWTRLVTTSGVR
;
A
#
# COMPACT_ATOMS: atom_id res chain seq x y z
N MET A 1 65.26 20.59 -3.72
CA MET A 1 65.58 20.79 -2.29
C MET A 1 64.27 20.63 -1.52
N ARG A 2 64.03 19.73 -0.56
CA ARG A 2 64.83 18.80 0.23
C ARG A 2 64.00 17.52 0.45
N ALA A 3 64.68 16.39 0.52
CA ALA A 3 64.14 15.13 1.00
C ALA A 3 64.00 15.13 2.53
N ALA A 4 63.01 14.42 3.06
CA ALA A 4 63.04 13.93 4.44
C ALA A 4 62.40 12.53 4.49
N ARG A 5 63.22 11.58 4.96
CA ARG A 5 62.93 10.18 5.19
C ARG A 5 62.10 10.04 6.47
N ILE A 6 61.10 9.16 6.49
CA ILE A 6 60.49 8.68 7.73
C ILE A 6 60.89 7.21 7.91
N ALA A 7 61.53 6.96 9.06
CA ALA A 7 62.01 5.67 9.49
C ALA A 7 60.87 4.85 10.11
N ALA A 8 60.87 3.55 9.83
CA ALA A 8 60.08 2.55 10.51
C ALA A 8 60.67 2.25 11.90
N VAL A 9 59.82 2.17 12.93
CA VAL A 9 60.16 1.56 14.22
C VAL A 9 58.96 0.74 14.71
N GLY A 10 59.16 -0.57 14.75
CA GLY A 10 58.96 -1.39 15.95
C GLY A 10 57.54 -1.55 16.50
N VAL A 11 56.92 -2.66 16.12
CA VAL A 11 55.78 -3.30 16.78
C VAL A 11 56.16 -3.75 18.20
N LEU A 12 55.35 -3.41 19.20
CA LEU A 12 55.21 -4.18 20.44
C LEU A 12 53.71 -4.39 20.71
N GLY A 13 53.34 -5.66 20.80
CA GLY A 13 51.97 -6.11 20.96
C GLY A 13 51.39 -5.94 22.37
N ALA A 14 50.07 -5.85 22.41
CA ALA A 14 49.27 -6.27 23.54
C ALA A 14 48.12 -7.13 22.98
N ALA A 15 48.17 -8.43 23.27
CA ALA A 15 47.11 -9.36 22.94
C ALA A 15 45.97 -9.19 23.95
N ALA A 16 44.84 -8.63 23.50
CA ALA A 16 43.58 -8.70 24.23
C ALA A 16 42.84 -9.95 23.78
N ALA A 17 42.74 -10.93 24.66
CA ALA A 17 41.93 -12.13 24.45
C ALA A 17 40.45 -11.75 24.48
N VAL A 18 39.80 -11.76 23.31
CA VAL A 18 38.33 -11.74 23.22
C VAL A 18 37.86 -13.19 23.33
N LEU A 19 37.20 -13.51 24.44
CA LEU A 19 36.46 -14.74 24.63
C LEU A 19 35.25 -14.73 23.68
N VAL A 20 35.36 -15.49 22.58
CA VAL A 20 34.22 -15.82 21.72
C VAL A 20 33.40 -16.87 22.46
N ALA A 21 32.26 -16.47 23.01
CA ALA A 21 31.24 -17.40 23.47
C ALA A 21 30.48 -17.95 22.26
N CYS A 22 30.81 -19.18 21.85
CA CYS A 22 29.99 -19.95 20.91
C CYS A 22 28.62 -20.24 21.55
N SER A 23 27.57 -19.60 21.05
CA SER A 23 26.20 -20.04 21.31
C SER A 23 25.88 -21.25 20.42
N PRO A 24 25.19 -22.28 20.93
CA PRO A 24 24.81 -23.44 20.11
C PRO A 24 23.71 -23.07 19.11
N PRO A 25 23.63 -23.76 17.95
CA PRO A 25 22.59 -23.51 16.96
C PRO A 25 21.21 -23.92 17.52
N VAL A 26 20.26 -22.99 17.45
CA VAL A 26 18.84 -23.23 17.73
C VAL A 26 18.31 -24.19 16.66
N SER A 27 17.73 -25.30 17.13
CA SER A 27 17.11 -26.32 16.29
C SER A 27 15.82 -25.78 15.65
N ALA A 28 15.64 -26.00 14.35
CA ALA A 28 14.41 -25.72 13.63
C ALA A 28 13.26 -26.62 14.12
N PRO A 29 12.00 -26.14 14.16
CA PRO A 29 10.88 -26.97 14.53
C PRO A 29 10.50 -27.95 13.39
N THR A 30 10.39 -29.21 13.77
CA THR A 30 9.96 -30.35 12.97
C THR A 30 8.52 -30.17 12.48
N ALA A 31 8.33 -30.11 11.15
CA ALA A 31 7.01 -30.24 10.54
C ALA A 31 6.50 -31.68 10.70
N SER A 32 5.34 -31.84 11.35
CA SER A 32 4.62 -33.12 11.38
C SER A 32 3.67 -33.23 10.18
N PRO A 33 3.52 -34.41 9.57
CA PRO A 33 2.74 -34.60 8.34
C PRO A 33 1.24 -34.68 8.62
N HIS A 34 0.44 -33.97 7.83
CA HIS A 34 -1.01 -34.16 7.74
C HIS A 34 -1.37 -35.18 6.63
N PRO A 35 -2.41 -36.00 6.82
CA PRO A 35 -2.69 -37.17 5.98
C PRO A 35 -3.35 -36.80 4.65
N THR A 36 -2.87 -37.45 3.58
CA THR A 36 -3.41 -37.44 2.23
C THR A 36 -4.66 -38.33 2.14
N GLY A 37 -5.85 -37.70 2.11
CA GLY A 37 -7.10 -38.35 1.76
C GLY A 37 -7.40 -38.18 0.28
N GLY A 38 -7.13 -39.22 -0.52
CA GLY A 38 -7.49 -39.26 -1.95
C GLY A 38 -8.99 -39.46 -2.15
N VAL A 39 -9.60 -38.58 -2.95
CA VAL A 39 -10.97 -38.80 -3.48
C VAL A 39 -10.91 -39.03 -4.98
N ARG A 40 -11.53 -40.14 -5.35
CA ARG A 40 -11.60 -40.79 -6.66
C ARG A 40 -12.46 -39.99 -7.63
N VAL A 41 -11.91 -39.65 -8.79
CA VAL A 41 -12.63 -39.08 -9.94
C VAL A 41 -13.29 -40.20 -10.74
N THR A 42 -14.57 -40.04 -11.07
CA THR A 42 -15.29 -40.87 -12.06
C THR A 42 -15.63 -40.03 -13.30
N PRO A 43 -15.45 -40.55 -14.53
CA PRO A 43 -15.69 -39.82 -15.77
C PRO A 43 -17.11 -40.03 -16.33
N GLY A 44 -17.69 -39.01 -16.96
CA GLY A 44 -18.98 -39.14 -17.65
C GLY A 44 -19.43 -37.93 -18.47
N SER A 45 -18.93 -37.83 -19.71
CA SER A 45 -19.64 -37.47 -20.98
C SER A 45 -20.36 -36.10 -21.18
N PRO A 46 -20.59 -35.66 -22.44
CA PRO A 46 -20.13 -34.35 -22.92
C PRO A 46 -21.22 -33.27 -23.13
N ALA A 47 -20.70 -32.08 -23.49
CA ALA A 47 -21.31 -30.77 -23.69
C ALA A 47 -22.52 -30.66 -24.65
N PRO A 48 -23.15 -29.47 -24.66
CA PRO A 48 -23.34 -28.79 -25.93
C PRO A 48 -22.74 -27.36 -25.95
N THR A 49 -22.18 -27.03 -27.10
CA THR A 49 -21.66 -25.73 -27.55
C THR A 49 -22.74 -24.65 -27.61
N PRO A 50 -22.38 -23.38 -27.35
CA PRO A 50 -22.94 -22.27 -28.11
C PRO A 50 -21.86 -21.47 -28.88
N THR A 51 -22.20 -21.21 -30.14
CA THR A 51 -21.53 -20.43 -31.19
C THR A 51 -21.37 -18.94 -30.82
N PRO A 52 -20.35 -18.22 -31.34
CA PRO A 52 -20.06 -16.84 -30.94
C PRO A 52 -21.07 -15.85 -31.55
N SER A 53 -21.44 -14.82 -30.80
CA SER A 53 -22.12 -13.64 -31.32
C SER A 53 -21.30 -12.41 -31.00
N ASP A 54 -20.59 -11.93 -32.03
CA ASP A 54 -20.03 -10.59 -32.11
C ASP A 54 -21.19 -9.58 -32.12
N THR A 55 -21.23 -8.68 -31.15
CA THR A 55 -21.75 -7.31 -31.36
C THR A 55 -21.11 -6.39 -30.33
N ALA A 56 -20.07 -5.69 -30.75
CA ALA A 56 -19.57 -4.51 -30.06
C ALA A 56 -20.71 -3.48 -29.94
N THR A 57 -21.17 -3.24 -28.71
CA THR A 57 -22.11 -2.15 -28.40
C THR A 57 -21.40 -1.18 -27.46
N THR A 58 -21.02 -0.04 -28.01
CA THR A 58 -20.52 1.13 -27.27
C THR A 58 -21.56 1.57 -26.23
N PRO A 59 -21.22 1.74 -24.94
CA PRO A 59 -22.15 2.31 -23.98
C PRO A 59 -22.26 3.85 -24.19
N PRO A 60 -23.45 4.44 -23.97
CA PRO A 60 -23.69 5.87 -24.14
C PRO A 60 -23.05 6.70 -23.01
N PRO A 61 -22.81 8.02 -23.21
CA PRO A 61 -22.19 8.85 -22.20
C PRO A 61 -23.13 9.15 -21.03
N ALA A 62 -22.53 9.31 -19.85
CA ALA A 62 -23.17 9.54 -18.56
C ALA A 62 -24.05 10.82 -18.52
N GLY A 63 -25.15 10.73 -17.77
CA GLY A 63 -25.99 11.89 -17.44
C GLY A 63 -26.83 11.67 -16.18
N GLY A 64 -26.44 12.36 -15.10
CA GLY A 64 -27.34 13.03 -14.16
C GLY A 64 -28.20 12.19 -13.19
N GLY A 65 -27.67 11.94 -11.99
CA GLY A 65 -28.46 11.58 -10.81
C GLY A 65 -27.55 11.40 -9.59
N GLY A 66 -27.75 12.19 -8.54
CA GLY A 66 -26.97 12.09 -7.31
C GLY A 66 -27.14 10.73 -6.63
N THR A 67 -26.23 9.81 -6.94
CA THR A 67 -26.02 8.52 -6.28
C THR A 67 -24.53 8.25 -6.33
N ALA A 68 -23.97 7.68 -5.25
CA ALA A 68 -22.57 7.27 -5.14
C ALA A 68 -21.99 6.84 -6.49
N SER A 69 -20.82 7.37 -6.83
CA SER A 69 -20.01 7.39 -8.07
C SER A 69 -19.92 6.12 -8.93
N GLY A 70 -20.67 5.07 -8.60
CA GLY A 70 -20.83 3.87 -9.40
C GLY A 70 -19.61 2.95 -9.35
N TYR A 71 -18.57 3.34 -8.61
CA TYR A 71 -17.38 2.51 -8.47
C TYR A 71 -17.72 1.18 -7.78
N PRO A 72 -17.17 0.06 -8.29
CA PRO A 72 -17.44 -1.26 -7.75
C PRO A 72 -16.93 -1.39 -6.32
N TRP A 73 -17.58 -2.25 -5.55
CA TRP A 73 -17.10 -2.64 -4.24
C TRP A 73 -16.12 -3.79 -4.35
N HIS A 74 -15.02 -3.68 -3.63
CA HIS A 74 -14.08 -4.75 -3.31
C HIS A 74 -14.34 -5.20 -1.89
N ARG A 75 -14.77 -6.45 -1.69
CA ARG A 75 -15.28 -6.92 -0.38
C ARG A 75 -14.29 -7.81 0.33
N ASP A 76 -14.32 -7.83 1.66
CA ASP A 76 -13.57 -8.80 2.48
C ASP A 76 -12.08 -8.94 2.11
N ILE A 77 -11.44 -7.81 1.87
CA ILE A 77 -10.03 -7.68 1.51
C ILE A 77 -9.17 -7.73 2.79
N VAL A 78 -8.01 -8.37 2.66
CA VAL A 78 -6.95 -8.32 3.67
C VAL A 78 -6.18 -7.02 3.49
N SER A 79 -5.95 -6.32 4.61
CA SER A 79 -5.17 -5.10 4.63
C SER A 79 -4.06 -5.21 5.67
N THR A 80 -2.92 -4.56 5.42
CA THR A 80 -1.88 -4.38 6.45
C THR A 80 -1.79 -2.94 6.91
N THR A 81 -1.01 -2.68 7.96
CA THR A 81 -0.68 -1.33 8.40
C THR A 81 0.72 -0.96 7.93
N PHE A 82 0.87 0.23 7.36
CA PHE A 82 2.15 0.86 7.04
C PHE A 82 2.16 2.31 7.53
N TRP A 83 3.33 2.92 7.69
CA TRP A 83 3.39 4.32 8.11
C TRP A 83 4.52 5.14 7.51
N VAL A 84 4.30 6.45 7.33
CA VAL A 84 5.34 7.36 6.84
C VAL A 84 6.53 7.35 7.79
N GLY A 85 7.70 7.03 7.26
CA GLY A 85 8.96 6.87 8.00
C GLY A 85 9.26 5.44 8.46
N GLU A 86 8.39 4.47 8.18
CA GLU A 86 8.71 3.06 8.39
C GLU A 86 9.91 2.63 7.54
N ILE A 87 10.83 1.86 8.15
CA ILE A 87 11.84 1.10 7.43
C ILE A 87 11.54 -0.37 7.72
N PHE A 88 10.85 -1.01 6.79
CA PHE A 88 10.43 -2.40 6.87
C PHE A 88 11.59 -3.35 6.52
N ASP A 89 12.23 -3.11 5.37
CA ASP A 89 13.41 -3.84 4.91
C ASP A 89 14.40 -2.88 4.21
N PRO A 90 15.52 -2.51 4.85
CA PRO A 90 16.49 -1.57 4.27
C PRO A 90 17.25 -2.15 3.06
N GLY A 91 17.11 -3.45 2.76
CA GLY A 91 17.71 -4.11 1.61
C GLY A 91 16.79 -4.25 0.40
N ALA A 92 15.50 -3.93 0.54
CA ALA A 92 14.51 -4.00 -0.53
C ALA A 92 14.26 -2.61 -1.15
N ASP A 93 14.03 -2.57 -2.46
CA ASP A 93 13.77 -1.32 -3.20
C ASP A 93 12.49 -0.60 -2.71
N ASP A 94 11.50 -1.37 -2.26
CA ASP A 94 10.20 -0.94 -1.72
C ASP A 94 10.12 -1.06 -0.19
N GLY A 95 11.24 -1.27 0.50
CA GLY A 95 11.26 -1.60 1.92
C GLY A 95 11.27 -0.40 2.87
N SER A 96 11.12 0.83 2.36
CA SER A 96 11.09 2.06 3.17
C SER A 96 9.94 2.95 2.75
N GLN A 97 9.22 3.44 3.75
CA GLN A 97 8.13 4.42 3.65
C GLN A 97 8.62 5.82 4.02
N GLU A 98 9.94 6.05 4.00
CA GLU A 98 10.51 7.41 4.01
C GLU A 98 10.27 8.15 2.69
N LEU A 99 9.95 7.38 1.65
CA LEU A 99 9.52 7.79 0.31
C LEU A 99 8.24 7.02 -0.04
N SER A 100 7.51 7.48 -1.04
CA SER A 100 6.38 6.76 -1.62
C SER A 100 6.52 6.72 -3.13
N THR A 101 5.69 5.92 -3.79
CA THR A 101 5.52 5.90 -5.26
C THR A 101 5.36 7.31 -5.84
N TYR A 102 4.80 8.25 -5.08
CA TYR A 102 4.47 9.58 -5.56
C TYR A 102 5.27 10.72 -4.91
N ASP A 103 6.09 10.43 -3.90
CA ASP A 103 6.85 11.46 -3.18
C ASP A 103 8.21 10.91 -2.76
N SER A 104 9.26 11.38 -3.43
CA SER A 104 10.64 10.95 -3.16
C SER A 104 11.21 11.45 -1.82
N ASP A 105 10.52 12.36 -1.13
CA ASP A 105 10.84 12.84 0.23
C ASP A 105 9.58 12.76 1.11
N TRP A 106 8.84 11.64 1.07
CA TRP A 106 7.54 11.53 1.75
C TRP A 106 7.61 11.81 3.26
N LEU A 107 8.66 11.33 3.94
CA LEU A 107 8.91 11.64 5.36
C LEU A 107 9.04 13.15 5.59
N GLY A 108 9.85 13.82 4.77
CA GLY A 108 10.01 15.26 4.80
C GLY A 108 8.70 15.96 4.51
N SER A 109 8.02 15.60 3.44
CA SER A 109 6.74 16.16 3.00
C SER A 109 5.64 16.04 4.05
N TYR A 110 5.41 14.85 4.61
CA TYR A 110 4.44 14.57 5.67
C TYR A 110 4.76 15.32 6.96
N GLY A 111 6.05 15.56 7.22
CA GLY A 111 6.54 16.38 8.32
C GLY A 111 7.27 15.64 9.43
N GLY A 112 7.60 14.37 9.21
CA GLY A 112 8.30 13.50 10.13
C GLY A 112 7.61 12.15 10.29
N CYS A 113 8.08 11.37 11.26
CA CYS A 113 7.55 10.04 11.56
C CYS A 113 6.04 10.07 11.85
N ASP A 114 5.23 9.28 11.13
CA ASP A 114 3.81 9.06 11.42
C ASP A 114 3.63 8.07 12.57
N GLY A 115 4.05 8.47 13.76
CA GLY A 115 4.05 7.64 14.94
C GLY A 115 4.96 8.19 16.03
N VAL A 116 5.75 7.32 16.66
CA VAL A 116 6.73 7.67 17.68
C VAL A 116 8.15 7.36 17.21
N VAL A 117 9.07 8.28 17.48
CA VAL A 117 10.51 8.03 17.27
C VAL A 117 11.04 7.27 18.47
N ALA A 118 11.42 6.02 18.28
CA ALA A 118 11.91 5.13 19.34
C ALA A 118 13.05 4.25 18.83
N GLY A 119 14.12 4.13 19.63
CA GLY A 119 15.25 3.26 19.29
C GLY A 119 16.01 3.65 18.01
N GLY A 120 15.90 4.91 17.57
CA GLY A 120 16.53 5.42 16.35
C GLY A 120 15.72 5.20 15.07
N GLY A 121 14.47 4.73 15.15
CA GLY A 121 13.58 4.59 14.00
C GLY A 121 12.16 5.10 14.27
N CYS A 122 11.35 5.13 13.23
CA CYS A 122 9.92 5.44 13.33
C CYS A 122 9.11 4.17 13.62
N ARG A 123 8.22 4.22 14.60
CA ARG A 123 7.29 3.14 14.95
C ARG A 123 5.87 3.69 14.93
N THR A 124 4.90 2.89 14.48
CA THR A 124 3.48 3.25 14.57
C THR A 124 3.04 3.48 16.02
N GLU A 125 1.91 4.15 16.20
CA GLU A 125 1.29 4.40 17.50
C GLU A 125 -0.24 4.21 17.45
N ALA A 126 -0.84 3.92 18.60
CA ALA A 126 -2.29 3.77 18.68
C ALA A 126 -3.01 5.10 18.38
N ARG A 127 -3.99 5.06 17.47
CA ARG A 127 -4.84 6.21 17.10
C ARG A 127 -6.21 6.13 17.76
N THR A 128 -6.74 7.26 18.21
CA THR A 128 -8.05 7.31 18.87
C THR A 128 -8.90 8.45 18.34
N ALA A 129 -10.22 8.33 18.46
CA ALA A 129 -11.15 9.40 18.10
C ALA A 129 -10.98 10.67 18.95
N ALA A 130 -10.33 10.59 20.12
CA ALA A 130 -10.20 11.74 21.03
C ALA A 130 -9.38 12.90 20.44
N ASN A 131 -8.49 12.61 19.51
CA ASN A 131 -7.70 13.59 18.77
C ASN A 131 -7.87 13.42 17.25
N ASP A 132 -9.04 12.94 16.81
CA ASP A 132 -9.35 12.68 15.40
C ASP A 132 -8.38 11.73 14.70
N TYR A 133 -7.77 10.80 15.45
CA TYR A 133 -6.81 9.81 14.97
C TYR A 133 -5.49 10.38 14.42
N PHE A 134 -5.17 11.64 14.71
CA PHE A 134 -3.93 12.28 14.26
C PHE A 134 -2.68 11.77 15.03
N PRO A 135 -1.47 11.93 14.45
CA PRO A 135 -0.17 11.98 15.12
C PRO A 135 -0.20 12.62 16.51
N THR A 136 0.42 11.97 17.51
CA THR A 136 0.56 12.57 18.85
C THR A 136 1.93 13.16 19.09
N SER A 137 2.95 12.66 18.40
CA SER A 137 4.35 13.09 18.57
C SER A 137 4.78 14.21 17.62
N MET A 138 3.95 14.57 16.64
CA MET A 138 4.22 15.59 15.64
C MET A 138 2.92 16.17 15.08
N THR A 139 3.02 17.27 14.33
CA THR A 139 1.90 17.82 13.56
C THR A 139 2.13 17.50 12.09
N PRO A 140 1.27 16.71 11.44
CA PRO A 140 1.44 16.35 10.04
C PRO A 140 1.15 17.54 9.13
N ARG A 141 1.78 17.55 7.95
CA ARG A 141 1.56 18.51 6.86
C ARG A 141 0.73 17.94 5.73
N GLU A 142 0.53 16.63 5.73
CA GLU A 142 -0.29 15.88 4.78
C GLU A 142 -1.34 15.05 5.53
N ASN A 143 -2.35 14.57 4.81
CA ASN A 143 -3.48 13.86 5.39
C ASN A 143 -3.01 12.58 6.12
N PRO A 144 -3.29 12.40 7.42
CA PRO A 144 -2.96 11.16 8.14
C PRO A 144 -3.79 9.96 7.71
N PHE A 145 -4.90 10.17 7.01
CA PHE A 145 -5.75 9.12 6.46
C PHE A 145 -5.31 8.81 5.04
N TYR A 146 -4.21 8.08 4.92
CA TYR A 146 -3.67 7.66 3.63
C TYR A 146 -3.64 6.13 3.52
N LEU A 147 -3.61 5.64 2.30
CA LEU A 147 -3.53 4.22 1.97
C LEU A 147 -2.75 4.03 0.67
N ASP A 148 -2.47 2.76 0.35
CA ASP A 148 -2.02 2.34 -0.96
C ASP A 148 -3.03 1.38 -1.63
N LEU A 149 -2.85 1.18 -2.93
CA LEU A 149 -3.51 0.13 -3.71
C LEU A 149 -2.49 -0.44 -4.71
N PRO A 150 -2.62 -1.72 -5.14
CA PRO A 150 -1.55 -2.41 -5.88
C PRO A 150 -1.55 -2.04 -7.38
N TYR A 151 -1.41 -0.75 -7.66
CA TYR A 151 -1.32 -0.17 -8.99
C TYR A 151 -0.49 1.12 -8.96
N ASP A 152 0.76 1.03 -9.38
CA ASP A 152 1.63 2.16 -9.64
C ASP A 152 1.45 2.61 -11.08
N ASP A 153 0.87 3.78 -11.26
CA ASP A 153 0.62 4.36 -12.57
C ASP A 153 1.70 5.35 -13.01
N VAL A 154 2.83 5.41 -12.28
CA VAL A 154 3.93 6.35 -12.49
C VAL A 154 5.26 5.64 -12.75
N ASN A 155 5.69 4.73 -11.86
CA ASN A 155 7.03 4.13 -11.91
C ASN A 155 7.03 2.69 -12.42
N ASP A 156 6.00 1.89 -12.12
CA ASP A 156 5.85 0.54 -12.69
C ASP A 156 5.63 0.64 -14.21
N PRO A 157 6.52 0.04 -15.04
CA PRO A 157 6.42 0.17 -16.50
C PRO A 157 5.12 -0.41 -17.09
N THR A 158 4.56 -1.44 -16.45
CA THR A 158 3.31 -2.08 -16.90
C THR A 158 2.10 -1.24 -16.50
N GLY A 159 2.04 -0.82 -15.24
CA GLY A 159 1.01 0.05 -14.71
C GLY A 159 0.97 1.39 -15.45
N PHE A 160 2.13 2.01 -15.68
CA PHE A 160 2.23 3.23 -16.49
C PHE A 160 1.74 3.02 -17.92
N ALA A 161 2.16 1.96 -18.61
CA ALA A 161 1.75 1.69 -19.98
C ALA A 161 0.24 1.40 -20.12
N GLN A 162 -0.40 0.86 -19.07
CA GLN A 162 -1.80 0.45 -19.08
C GLN A 162 -2.76 1.51 -18.53
N ARG A 163 -2.29 2.49 -17.75
CA ARG A 163 -3.13 3.40 -16.95
C ARG A 163 -4.21 4.12 -17.77
N ASP A 164 -3.88 4.47 -19.00
CA ASP A 164 -4.77 5.14 -19.97
C ASP A 164 -6.00 4.32 -20.37
N ALA A 165 -5.89 2.99 -20.28
CA ALA A 165 -6.91 2.03 -20.69
C ALA A 165 -7.68 1.44 -19.50
N VAL A 166 -7.02 1.27 -18.35
CA VAL A 166 -7.61 0.54 -17.20
C VAL A 166 -8.14 1.45 -16.10
N VAL A 167 -7.62 2.68 -15.96
CA VAL A 167 -8.07 3.60 -14.91
C VAL A 167 -9.40 4.25 -15.32
N PRO A 168 -10.50 4.11 -14.54
CA PRO A 168 -11.85 4.50 -14.97
C PRO A 168 -12.02 5.98 -15.35
N TRP A 169 -11.20 6.86 -14.77
CA TRP A 169 -11.25 8.31 -15.00
C TRP A 169 -10.18 8.82 -15.98
N ALA A 170 -9.36 7.96 -16.59
CA ALA A 170 -8.28 8.36 -17.50
C ALA A 170 -8.76 9.15 -18.75
N GLY A 171 -10.03 9.03 -19.13
CA GLY A 171 -10.64 9.80 -20.21
C GLY A 171 -11.04 11.23 -19.85
N GLN A 172 -11.04 11.57 -18.56
CA GLN A 172 -11.52 12.84 -18.01
C GLN A 172 -10.35 13.82 -17.79
N GLU A 173 -10.63 15.12 -17.75
CA GLU A 173 -9.61 16.07 -17.28
C GLU A 173 -9.51 16.04 -15.75
N PRO A 174 -8.32 16.29 -15.16
CA PRO A 174 -7.05 16.60 -15.85
C PRO A 174 -6.32 15.38 -16.44
N TYR A 175 -6.71 14.15 -16.11
CA TYR A 175 -5.99 12.93 -16.48
C TYR A 175 -5.66 12.81 -17.98
N ARG A 176 -6.65 13.11 -18.83
CA ARG A 176 -6.53 13.03 -20.28
C ARG A 176 -5.42 13.94 -20.85
N SER A 177 -5.22 15.13 -20.29
CA SER A 177 -4.16 16.04 -20.76
C SER A 177 -2.75 15.62 -20.31
N HIS A 178 -2.66 14.72 -19.32
CA HIS A 178 -1.42 14.17 -18.78
C HIS A 178 -1.10 12.74 -19.29
N ARG A 179 -1.62 12.35 -20.46
CA ARG A 179 -1.22 11.09 -21.10
C ARG A 179 0.28 11.08 -21.39
N GLY A 180 0.95 10.01 -20.98
CA GLY A 180 2.40 9.87 -21.13
C GLY A 180 3.26 10.75 -20.20
N ASP A 181 2.67 11.41 -19.19
CA ASP A 181 3.39 12.23 -18.21
C ASP A 181 3.70 11.43 -16.93
N HIS A 182 4.96 11.07 -16.71
CA HIS A 182 5.42 10.40 -15.49
C HIS A 182 5.37 11.31 -14.24
N ASN A 183 5.20 12.63 -14.38
CA ASN A 183 5.08 13.53 -13.23
C ASN A 183 3.62 13.75 -12.80
N PHE A 184 2.71 12.94 -13.32
CA PHE A 184 1.29 13.04 -13.03
C PHE A 184 0.71 11.64 -12.81
N SER A 185 0.29 11.38 -11.57
CA SER A 185 -0.44 10.18 -11.20
C SER A 185 -1.95 10.39 -11.38
N TYR A 186 -2.62 9.35 -11.87
CA TYR A 186 -4.05 9.22 -11.96
C TYR A 186 -4.65 8.76 -10.62
N LEU A 187 -3.85 8.21 -9.71
CA LEU A 187 -4.30 7.69 -8.41
C LEU A 187 -3.98 8.61 -7.24
N LYS A 188 -2.82 9.30 -7.23
CA LYS A 188 -2.43 10.17 -6.10
C LYS A 188 -3.55 11.15 -5.74
N ASN A 189 -3.82 11.27 -4.44
CA ASN A 189 -4.87 12.09 -3.83
C ASN A 189 -6.32 11.66 -4.13
N ARG A 190 -6.56 10.58 -4.89
CA ARG A 190 -7.92 10.02 -5.06
C ARG A 190 -8.41 9.45 -3.74
N TRP A 191 -9.73 9.47 -3.56
CA TRP A 191 -10.36 9.05 -2.32
C TRP A 191 -10.89 7.63 -2.40
N VAL A 192 -10.73 6.92 -1.28
CA VAL A 192 -11.26 5.58 -1.07
C VAL A 192 -12.15 5.60 0.16
N GLN A 193 -13.35 5.01 0.03
CA GLN A 193 -14.20 4.66 1.16
C GLN A 193 -13.81 3.26 1.63
N LEU A 194 -13.56 3.12 2.93
CA LEU A 194 -13.24 1.85 3.58
C LEU A 194 -14.30 1.51 4.63
N VAL A 195 -14.67 0.23 4.70
CA VAL A 195 -15.67 -0.30 5.63
C VAL A 195 -15.12 -1.55 6.29
N ARG A 196 -15.20 -1.63 7.62
CA ARG A 196 -14.89 -2.84 8.37
C ARG A 196 -15.85 -2.99 9.54
N GLY A 197 -16.66 -4.04 9.53
CA GLY A 197 -17.77 -4.18 10.47
C GLY A 197 -18.77 -3.03 10.31
N ASP A 198 -19.01 -2.28 11.39
CA ASP A 198 -19.89 -1.10 11.42
C ASP A 198 -19.15 0.23 11.21
N ARG A 199 -17.84 0.19 11.01
CA ARG A 199 -16.98 1.38 10.87
C ARG A 199 -16.82 1.74 9.40
N VAL A 200 -16.99 3.03 9.10
CA VAL A 200 -16.78 3.63 7.78
C VAL A 200 -15.77 4.75 7.91
N CYS A 201 -14.70 4.68 7.11
CA CYS A 201 -13.60 5.63 7.08
C CYS A 201 -13.29 5.99 5.63
N TYR A 202 -12.56 7.10 5.43
CA TYR A 202 -12.13 7.54 4.12
C TYR A 202 -10.65 7.87 4.17
N GLY A 203 -9.93 7.60 3.09
CA GLY A 203 -8.51 7.93 2.97
C GLY A 203 -8.12 8.33 1.56
N GLN A 204 -6.96 8.99 1.44
CA GLN A 204 -6.33 9.35 0.16
C GLN A 204 -5.28 8.34 -0.25
N ILE A 205 -5.18 8.06 -1.54
CA ILE A 205 -4.11 7.22 -2.08
C ILE A 205 -2.83 8.05 -2.13
N GLU A 206 -1.82 7.64 -1.36
CA GLU A 206 -0.54 8.33 -1.26
C GLU A 206 0.68 7.43 -1.56
N ASP A 207 0.43 6.15 -1.83
CA ASP A 207 1.43 5.20 -2.30
C ASP A 207 0.79 4.09 -3.18
N ALA A 208 1.59 3.16 -3.68
CA ALA A 208 1.16 1.95 -4.39
C ALA A 208 1.78 0.69 -3.77
N GLY A 209 0.99 -0.39 -3.72
CA GLY A 209 1.34 -1.62 -3.01
C GLY A 209 0.10 -2.31 -2.43
N PRO A 210 0.23 -3.33 -1.58
CA PRO A 210 1.46 -4.02 -1.20
C PRO A 210 1.88 -5.10 -2.19
N GLY A 211 3.18 -5.17 -2.46
CA GLY A 211 3.84 -6.31 -3.09
C GLY A 211 3.49 -6.58 -4.57
N GLU A 212 2.50 -5.90 -5.11
CA GLU A 212 2.08 -5.90 -6.51
C GLU A 212 1.81 -4.45 -6.92
N TYR A 213 2.12 -4.11 -8.17
CA TYR A 213 2.16 -2.72 -8.63
C TYR A 213 1.40 -2.49 -9.94
N HIS A 214 0.68 -3.49 -10.45
CA HIS A 214 -0.11 -3.36 -11.69
C HIS A 214 -1.32 -4.30 -11.71
N ASP A 215 -1.94 -4.54 -10.56
CA ASP A 215 -3.11 -5.41 -10.44
C ASP A 215 -4.42 -4.71 -10.87
N ALA A 216 -4.48 -4.34 -12.15
CA ALA A 216 -5.61 -3.60 -12.73
C ALA A 216 -6.96 -4.32 -12.55
N ARG A 217 -6.95 -5.66 -12.63
CA ARG A 217 -8.17 -6.47 -12.55
C ARG A 217 -8.78 -6.40 -11.16
N TYR A 218 -7.96 -6.46 -10.12
CA TYR A 218 -8.42 -6.23 -8.77
C TYR A 218 -8.76 -4.76 -8.55
N VAL A 219 -7.86 -3.82 -8.82
CA VAL A 219 -8.05 -2.42 -8.40
C VAL A 219 -9.25 -1.76 -9.13
N PHE A 220 -9.39 -1.95 -10.44
CA PHE A 220 -10.39 -1.25 -11.26
C PHE A 220 -11.54 -2.14 -11.75
N GLY A 221 -11.41 -3.45 -11.62
CA GLY A 221 -12.42 -4.40 -12.12
C GLY A 221 -13.73 -4.37 -11.33
N ALA A 222 -14.83 -4.65 -12.02
CA ALA A 222 -16.16 -4.71 -11.40
C ALA A 222 -16.52 -6.11 -10.83
N ASP A 223 -15.70 -7.13 -11.12
CA ASP A 223 -15.99 -8.53 -10.79
C ASP A 223 -15.59 -8.91 -9.35
N ASP A 224 -15.25 -7.94 -8.49
CA ASP A 224 -14.80 -8.17 -7.11
C ASP A 224 -13.64 -9.20 -7.05
N ALA A 225 -12.70 -9.08 -7.99
CA ALA A 225 -11.55 -9.97 -8.09
C ALA A 225 -10.69 -9.90 -6.80
N ARG A 226 -9.98 -10.99 -6.49
CA ARG A 226 -9.05 -10.98 -5.36
C ARG A 226 -7.71 -10.36 -5.78
N PRO A 227 -6.99 -9.67 -4.88
CA PRO A 227 -5.62 -9.25 -5.12
C PRO A 227 -4.77 -10.45 -5.56
N VAL A 228 -3.88 -10.25 -6.52
CA VAL A 228 -2.95 -11.29 -6.98
C VAL A 228 -1.80 -11.51 -6.00
N ASN A 229 -1.55 -10.55 -5.10
CA ASN A 229 -0.51 -10.60 -4.09
C ASN A 229 -0.63 -11.88 -3.24
N THR A 230 0.49 -12.60 -3.06
CA THR A 230 0.59 -13.79 -2.21
C THR A 230 1.44 -13.56 -0.95
N ARG A 231 2.07 -12.39 -0.83
CA ARG A 231 2.80 -11.94 0.36
C ARG A 231 1.83 -11.31 1.36
N TYR A 232 2.29 -11.12 2.60
CA TYR A 232 1.56 -10.37 3.63
C TYR A 232 0.10 -10.82 3.85
N GLY A 233 -0.14 -12.14 3.78
CA GLY A 233 -1.49 -12.71 3.94
C GLY A 233 -2.42 -12.50 2.74
N GLY A 234 -1.90 -12.09 1.58
CA GLY A 234 -2.67 -11.77 0.40
C GLY A 234 -3.31 -10.39 0.46
N ALA A 235 -2.61 -9.43 1.06
CA ALA A 235 -3.11 -8.08 1.25
C ALA A 235 -3.35 -7.38 -0.10
N GLY A 236 -4.46 -6.65 -0.17
CA GLY A 236 -4.85 -5.84 -1.33
C GLY A 236 -4.79 -4.34 -1.09
N MET A 237 -4.31 -3.91 0.07
CA MET A 237 -4.01 -2.53 0.44
C MET A 237 -3.24 -2.51 1.76
N ASP A 238 -2.52 -1.44 1.98
CA ASP A 238 -1.99 -1.02 3.26
C ASP A 238 -2.69 0.28 3.68
N VAL A 239 -2.95 0.41 4.97
CA VAL A 239 -3.64 1.57 5.54
C VAL A 239 -2.81 2.24 6.62
N SER A 240 -2.91 3.57 6.71
CA SER A 240 -2.18 4.34 7.72
C SER A 240 -2.57 3.97 9.16
N PRO A 241 -1.80 4.41 10.17
CA PRO A 241 -2.20 4.31 11.57
C PRO A 241 -3.58 4.96 11.84
N ALA A 242 -3.90 6.08 11.19
CA ALA A 242 -5.19 6.76 11.36
C ALA A 242 -6.36 5.89 10.88
N LEU A 243 -6.21 5.26 9.72
CA LEU A 243 -7.19 4.32 9.19
C LEU A 243 -7.26 3.04 10.03
N THR A 244 -6.13 2.52 10.52
CA THR A 244 -6.06 1.39 11.45
C THR A 244 -6.91 1.62 12.70
N GLY A 245 -6.75 2.78 13.35
CA GLY A 245 -7.56 3.17 14.50
C GLY A 245 -9.03 3.42 14.17
N CYS A 246 -9.31 4.05 13.02
CA CYS A 246 -10.67 4.34 12.57
C CYS A 246 -11.47 3.07 12.27
N LEU A 247 -10.87 2.14 11.52
CA LEU A 247 -11.45 0.84 11.12
C LEU A 247 -11.41 -0.21 12.25
N GLY A 248 -10.80 0.12 13.38
CA GLY A 248 -10.75 -0.73 14.57
C GLY A 248 -9.99 -2.03 14.32
N PHE A 249 -8.82 -1.93 13.68
CA PHE A 249 -7.93 -3.08 13.52
C PHE A 249 -7.52 -3.62 14.90
N PRO A 250 -7.37 -4.95 15.05
CA PRO A 250 -7.04 -5.56 16.34
C PRO A 250 -5.58 -5.33 16.75
N GLU A 251 -4.70 -5.15 15.77
CA GLU A 251 -3.26 -4.93 15.94
C GLU A 251 -2.87 -3.59 15.32
N LEU A 252 -1.87 -2.91 15.89
CA LEU A 252 -1.39 -1.62 15.39
C LEU A 252 -0.53 -1.77 14.14
N ASP A 253 0.32 -2.78 14.16
CA ASP A 253 1.28 -3.16 13.11
C ASP A 253 0.99 -4.64 12.84
N GLY A 254 0.28 -4.93 11.75
CA GLY A 254 -0.22 -6.27 11.50
C GLY A 254 -1.14 -6.38 10.29
N ILE A 255 -1.78 -7.55 10.19
CA ILE A 255 -2.61 -7.94 9.06
C ILE A 255 -4.05 -8.12 9.54
N ALA A 256 -5.00 -7.43 8.91
CA ALA A 256 -6.42 -7.51 9.25
C ALA A 256 -7.28 -7.88 8.03
N PRO A 257 -8.11 -8.93 8.13
CA PRO A 257 -9.11 -9.23 7.10
C PRO A 257 -10.38 -8.38 7.30
N GLY A 258 -11.26 -8.44 6.30
CA GLY A 258 -12.63 -7.94 6.38
C GLY A 258 -12.78 -6.45 6.04
N VAL A 259 -11.81 -5.85 5.35
CA VAL A 259 -11.94 -4.50 4.82
C VAL A 259 -12.67 -4.57 3.49
N SER A 260 -13.80 -3.90 3.38
CA SER A 260 -14.45 -3.65 2.09
C SER A 260 -14.17 -2.21 1.66
N TRP A 261 -13.88 -1.98 0.39
CA TRP A 261 -13.56 -0.64 -0.09
C TRP A 261 -14.10 -0.37 -1.49
N ARG A 262 -14.13 0.92 -1.84
CA ARG A 262 -14.35 1.40 -3.20
C ARG A 262 -13.77 2.79 -3.37
N PHE A 263 -13.46 3.17 -4.60
CA PHE A 263 -13.23 4.57 -4.92
C PHE A 263 -14.48 5.40 -4.64
N VAL A 264 -14.27 6.68 -4.32
CA VAL A 264 -15.32 7.69 -4.24
C VAL A 264 -14.81 9.02 -4.80
N GLU A 265 -15.72 9.88 -5.24
CA GLU A 265 -15.36 11.24 -5.60
C GLU A 265 -15.15 12.09 -4.35
N ALA A 266 -14.29 13.10 -4.43
CA ALA A 266 -14.03 14.02 -3.31
C ALA A 266 -15.32 14.71 -2.81
N SER A 267 -16.29 14.96 -3.69
CA SER A 267 -17.62 15.51 -3.33
C SER A 267 -18.51 14.55 -2.54
N GLU A 268 -18.17 13.26 -2.51
CA GLU A 268 -18.90 12.20 -1.81
C GLU A 268 -18.28 11.88 -0.45
N VAL A 269 -17.08 12.42 -0.16
CA VAL A 269 -16.40 12.28 1.11
C VAL A 269 -17.09 13.20 2.13
N PRO A 270 -17.78 12.67 3.15
CA PRO A 270 -18.41 13.49 4.16
C PRO A 270 -17.36 14.16 5.03
N ALA A 271 -17.73 15.28 5.67
CA ALA A 271 -16.87 15.90 6.66
C ALA A 271 -16.58 14.91 7.82
N GLY A 272 -15.32 14.83 8.21
CA GLY A 272 -14.84 13.95 9.28
C GLY A 272 -13.36 14.17 9.58
N PRO A 273 -12.77 13.36 10.47
CA PRO A 273 -11.34 13.40 10.80
C PRO A 273 -10.43 13.45 9.56
N TRP A 274 -10.73 12.61 8.56
CA TRP A 274 -10.01 12.51 7.28
C TRP A 274 -10.03 13.77 6.41
N THR A 275 -10.98 14.70 6.63
CA THR A 275 -11.03 15.98 5.89
C THR A 275 -10.38 17.15 6.62
N ARG A 276 -9.86 16.95 7.85
CA ARG A 276 -9.25 18.04 8.64
C ARG A 276 -7.98 18.59 7.99
N LEU A 277 -7.25 17.73 7.28
CA LEU A 277 -6.05 18.05 6.51
C LEU A 277 -6.09 17.19 5.26
N VAL A 278 -6.18 17.81 4.09
CA VAL A 278 -6.26 17.11 2.80
C VAL A 278 -4.95 17.33 2.05
N THR A 279 -4.33 16.25 1.60
CA THR A 279 -3.15 16.32 0.73
C THR A 279 -3.59 16.79 -0.65
N THR A 280 -2.89 17.79 -1.19
CA THR A 280 -3.14 18.33 -2.53
C THR A 280 -1.88 18.43 -3.38
N SER A 281 -0.73 18.05 -2.83
CA SER A 281 0.56 17.96 -3.53
C SER A 281 0.44 16.94 -4.68
N GLY A 282 1.03 17.27 -5.83
CA GLY A 282 1.20 16.31 -6.93
C GLY A 282 2.38 15.35 -6.69
N VAL A 283 2.74 14.59 -7.72
CA VAL A 283 3.96 13.76 -7.73
C VAL A 283 5.20 14.65 -7.62
N ARG A 284 6.21 14.26 -6.83
CA ARG A 284 7.47 15.02 -6.66
C ARG A 284 8.67 14.21 -6.20
#